data_AF-A0A1I3X3L3-F1
#
_entry.id   AF-A0A1I3X3L3-F1
#
_cell.length_a   1.000
_cell.length_b   1.000
_cell.length_c   1.000
_cell.angle_alpha   90.00
_cell.angle_beta   90.00
_cell.angle_gamma   90.00
#
_symmetry.space_group_name_H-M   'P 1'
#
loop_
_entity.id
_entity.type
_entity.pdbx_description
1 polymer ?
#
loop_
_entity_poly.entity_id
_entity_poly.type
_entity_poly.pdbx_seq_one_letter_code
_entity_poly.pdbx_strand_id
1 'polypeptide(L)'
;MYAGDAEEARLEEVINQTEGEYTLLKVPHHGRLAANSETFFETVNPEYAVITSSDKNTEEEEVVSALEELGTTIYLTREGNIQVSSDGNSIQVVQ
;
A
#
# COMPACT_ATOMS: atom_id res chain seq x y z
N MET A 1 -2.96 -4.21 6.39
CA MET A 1 -3.18 -2.86 6.93
C MET A 1 -4.01 -2.03 5.96
N TYR A 2 -4.98 -1.26 6.47
CA TYR A 2 -5.66 -0.21 5.70
C TYR A 2 -5.22 1.15 6.22
N ALA A 3 -4.27 1.80 5.52
CA ALA A 3 -3.69 3.07 5.97
C ALA A 3 -4.61 4.28 5.71
N GLY A 4 -5.75 4.09 5.04
CA GLY A 4 -6.66 5.18 4.69
C GLY A 4 -5.93 6.24 3.86
N ASP A 5 -6.19 7.51 4.14
CA ASP A 5 -5.45 8.62 3.54
C ASP A 5 -4.48 9.21 4.57
N ALA A 6 -3.80 8.32 5.33
CA ALA A 6 -2.75 8.73 6.23
C ALA A 6 -1.64 9.46 5.45
N GLU A 7 -1.45 10.72 5.79
CA GLU A 7 -0.34 11.55 5.33
C GLU A 7 0.79 11.53 6.36
N GLU A 8 1.87 12.29 6.10
CA GLU A 8 3.15 12.23 6.82
C GLU A 8 3.03 12.10 8.35
N ALA A 9 2.26 12.97 9.01
CA ALA A 9 2.10 12.94 10.47
C ALA A 9 1.50 11.63 10.98
N ARG A 10 0.53 11.05 10.24
CA ARG A 10 -0.11 9.79 10.62
C ARG A 10 0.76 8.59 10.29
N LEU A 11 1.52 8.65 9.19
CA LEU A 11 2.52 7.62 8.87
C LEU A 11 3.61 7.57 9.94
N GLU A 12 4.06 8.72 10.44
CA GLU A 12 5.05 8.80 11.51
C GLU A 12 4.57 8.12 12.79
N GLU A 13 3.31 8.35 13.18
CA GLU A 13 2.71 7.64 14.31
C GLU A 13 2.69 6.12 14.11
N VAL A 14 2.35 5.66 12.91
CA VAL A 14 2.26 4.23 12.60
C VAL A 14 3.64 3.58 12.58
N ILE A 15 4.65 4.24 12.01
CA ILE A 15 6.06 3.79 12.04
C ILE A 15 6.51 3.58 13.49
N ASN A 16 6.20 4.52 14.38
CA ASN A 16 6.62 4.47 15.78
C ASN A 16 5.81 3.49 16.65
N GLN A 17 4.68 2.97 16.17
CA GLN A 17 3.75 2.13 16.95
C GLN A 17 3.64 0.70 16.40
N THR A 18 4.11 0.46 15.18
CA THR A 18 3.92 -0.81 14.50
C THR A 18 5.20 -1.23 13.83
N GLU A 19 5.51 -2.52 13.93
CA GLU A 19 6.54 -3.18 13.15
C GLU A 19 5.96 -4.54 12.72
N GLY A 20 6.32 -5.00 11.53
CA GLY A 20 6.05 -6.36 11.10
C GLY A 20 5.59 -6.46 9.66
N GLU A 21 5.53 -7.70 9.18
CA GLU A 21 5.11 -8.03 7.83
C GLU A 21 3.58 -8.07 7.74
N TYR A 22 3.02 -7.35 6.78
CA TYR A 22 1.58 -7.35 6.53
C TYR A 22 1.29 -8.02 5.19
N THR A 23 0.36 -8.98 5.15
CA THR A 23 0.02 -9.65 3.88
C THR A 23 -0.56 -8.67 2.84
N LEU A 24 -1.37 -7.70 3.25
CA LEU A 24 -2.02 -6.74 2.34
C LEU A 24 -1.91 -5.32 2.88
N LEU A 25 -1.55 -4.37 2.02
CA LEU A 25 -1.59 -2.93 2.30
C LEU A 25 -2.56 -2.23 1.34
N LYS A 26 -3.56 -1.50 1.86
CA LYS A 26 -4.15 -0.38 1.09
C LYS A 26 -3.21 0.80 1.23
N VAL A 27 -2.59 1.19 0.12
CA VAL A 27 -1.56 2.23 0.10
C VAL A 27 -2.15 3.56 0.58
N PRO A 28 -1.44 4.29 1.45
CA PRO A 28 -1.91 5.57 1.96
C PRO A 28 -2.18 6.56 0.84
N HIS A 29 -3.16 7.41 1.08
CA HIS A 29 -3.45 8.61 0.30
C HIS A 29 -3.45 8.38 -1.21
N HIS A 30 -4.09 7.30 -1.67
CA HIS A 30 -4.24 6.97 -3.09
C HIS A 30 -2.92 6.79 -3.88
N GLY A 31 -1.80 6.56 -3.20
CA GLY A 31 -0.48 6.47 -3.83
C GLY A 31 0.18 7.83 -4.07
N ARG A 32 -0.10 8.81 -3.19
CA ARG A 32 0.63 10.08 -3.12
C ARG A 32 1.86 9.93 -2.23
N LEU A 33 3.00 10.42 -2.69
CA LEU A 33 4.25 10.36 -1.94
C LEU A 33 4.20 11.37 -0.78
N ALA A 34 4.41 10.86 0.42
CA ALA A 34 4.80 11.63 1.60
C ALA A 34 6.28 11.42 1.92
N ALA A 35 6.89 12.36 2.65
CA ALA A 35 8.32 12.33 2.96
C ALA A 35 8.81 11.05 3.66
N ASN A 36 7.93 10.37 4.41
CA ASN A 36 8.20 9.14 5.14
C ASN A 36 7.52 7.90 4.52
N SER A 37 7.15 7.94 3.24
CA SER A 37 6.48 6.80 2.57
C SER A 37 7.37 5.57 2.45
N GLU A 38 8.63 5.75 2.03
CA GLU A 38 9.58 4.64 1.88
C GLU A 38 9.81 3.94 3.23
N THR A 39 10.13 4.72 4.27
CA THR A 39 10.29 4.20 5.63
C THR A 39 9.02 3.51 6.13
N PHE A 40 7.84 4.05 5.82
CA PHE A 40 6.58 3.40 6.14
C PHE A 40 6.43 2.05 5.41
N PHE A 41 6.73 1.98 4.11
CA PHE A 41 6.65 0.74 3.33
C PHE A 41 7.63 -0.31 3.83
N GLU A 42 8.87 0.07 4.16
CA GLU A 42 9.86 -0.80 4.78
C GLU A 42 9.39 -1.33 6.15
N THR A 43 8.75 -0.47 6.95
CA THR A 43 8.27 -0.83 8.30
C THR A 43 7.13 -1.84 8.26
N VAL A 44 6.23 -1.74 7.27
CA VAL A 44 5.08 -2.63 7.12
C VAL A 44 5.30 -3.78 6.13
N ASN A 45 6.41 -3.76 5.38
CA ASN A 45 6.90 -4.78 4.46
C ASN A 45 5.80 -5.65 3.81
N PRO A 46 4.95 -5.09 2.91
CA PRO A 46 3.74 -5.77 2.50
C PRO A 46 3.95 -6.78 1.37
N GLU A 47 3.25 -7.93 1.40
CA GLU A 47 3.26 -8.90 0.28
C GLU A 47 2.46 -8.36 -0.93
N TYR A 48 1.28 -7.80 -0.66
CA TYR A 48 0.41 -7.19 -1.67
C TYR A 48 0.11 -5.72 -1.34
N ALA A 49 0.14 -4.84 -2.34
CA ALA A 49 -0.29 -3.46 -2.23
C ALA A 49 -1.44 -3.15 -3.19
N VAL A 50 -2.50 -2.53 -2.68
CA VAL A 50 -3.62 -2.01 -3.46
C VAL A 50 -3.57 -0.49 -3.44
N ILE A 51 -3.41 0.11 -4.62
CA ILE A 51 -3.42 1.56 -4.80
C ILE A 51 -4.77 1.98 -5.39
N THR A 52 -5.51 2.78 -4.61
CA THR A 52 -6.82 3.27 -5.00
C THR A 52 -6.71 4.53 -5.87
N SER A 53 -6.33 4.37 -7.13
CA SER A 53 -6.15 5.45 -8.12
C SER A 53 -7.20 5.41 -9.25
N SER A 54 -7.15 6.40 -10.15
CA SER A 54 -8.03 6.52 -11.33
C SER A 54 -7.28 7.09 -12.53
N ASP A 55 -7.82 6.99 -13.74
CA ASP A 55 -7.22 7.61 -14.93
C ASP A 55 -7.04 9.14 -14.81
N LYS A 56 -7.88 9.79 -14.00
CA LYS A 56 -7.79 11.24 -13.75
C LYS A 56 -6.73 11.58 -12.69
N ASN A 57 -6.60 10.73 -11.68
CA ASN A 57 -5.70 10.91 -10.54
C ASN A 57 -4.93 9.61 -10.37
N THR A 58 -3.83 9.49 -11.10
CA THR A 58 -2.92 8.36 -11.02
C THR A 58 -2.09 8.43 -9.75
N GLU A 59 -1.61 7.26 -9.33
CA GLU A 59 -0.53 7.10 -8.37
C GLU A 59 0.77 7.76 -8.84
N GLU A 60 1.64 8.09 -7.89
CA GLU A 60 2.98 8.61 -8.18
C GLU A 60 3.95 7.45 -8.45
N GLU A 61 4.80 7.61 -9.47
CA GLU A 61 5.72 6.54 -9.92
C GLU A 61 6.74 6.16 -8.84
N GLU A 62 7.12 7.11 -8.00
CA GLU A 62 7.99 6.92 -6.85
C GLU A 62 7.38 5.97 -5.82
N VAL A 63 6.06 6.03 -5.61
CA VAL A 63 5.36 5.11 -4.70
C VAL A 63 5.34 3.70 -5.27
N VAL A 64 5.13 3.56 -6.58
CA VAL A 64 5.15 2.26 -7.25
C VAL A 64 6.56 1.67 -7.17
N SER A 65 7.58 2.46 -7.52
CA SER A 65 8.98 2.03 -7.52
C SER A 65 9.43 1.57 -6.13
N ALA A 66 9.11 2.33 -5.08
CA ALA A 66 9.44 1.96 -3.71
C ALA A 66 8.81 0.63 -3.26
N LEU A 67 7.58 0.33 -3.69
CA LEU A 67 6.92 -0.93 -3.39
C LEU A 67 7.50 -2.10 -4.24
N GLU A 68 7.82 -1.85 -5.50
CA GLU A 68 8.46 -2.86 -6.37
C GLU A 68 9.86 -3.25 -5.86
N GLU A 69 10.64 -2.30 -5.34
CA GLU A 69 11.96 -2.56 -4.75
C GLU A 69 11.89 -3.46 -3.51
N LEU A 70 10.77 -3.45 -2.78
CA LEU A 70 10.50 -4.36 -1.66
C LEU A 70 9.99 -5.73 -2.12
N GLY A 71 9.76 -5.93 -3.41
CA GLY A 71 9.18 -7.16 -3.96
C GLY A 71 7.67 -7.28 -3.72
N THR A 72 6.99 -6.18 -3.39
CA THR A 72 5.54 -6.15 -3.21
C THR A 72 4.83 -6.32 -4.54
N THR A 73 3.78 -7.16 -4.58
CA THR A 73 2.90 -7.25 -5.75
C THR A 73 1.85 -6.15 -5.71
N ILE A 74 1.79 -5.32 -6.76
CA ILE A 74 0.97 -4.11 -6.79
C ILE A 74 -0.28 -4.31 -7.67
N TYR A 75 -1.42 -3.81 -7.19
CA TYR A 75 -2.70 -3.76 -7.92
C TYR A 75 -3.27 -2.34 -7.90
N LEU A 76 -3.77 -1.89 -9.06
CA LEU A 76 -4.21 -0.50 -9.25
C LEU A 76 -5.69 -0.44 -9.59
N THR A 77 -6.52 0.27 -8.81
CA THR A 77 -7.98 0.30 -9.11
C THR A 77 -8.32 0.99 -10.43
N ARG A 78 -7.41 1.80 -10.98
CA ARG A 78 -7.56 2.37 -12.33
C ARG A 78 -7.55 1.30 -13.43
N GLU A 79 -6.96 0.13 -13.17
CA GLU A 79 -6.82 -0.97 -14.14
C GLU A 79 -7.93 -2.01 -14.04
N GLY A 80 -8.82 -1.89 -13.04
CA GLY A 80 -9.96 -2.78 -12.88
C GLY A 80 -10.40 -2.93 -11.42
N ASN A 81 -11.50 -3.66 -11.24
CA ASN A 81 -11.96 -4.03 -9.90
C ASN A 81 -10.98 -5.01 -9.26
N ILE A 82 -10.62 -4.76 -8.01
CA ILE A 82 -9.78 -5.66 -7.22
C ILE A 82 -10.66 -6.33 -6.17
N GLN A 83 -10.69 -7.66 -6.18
CA GLN A 83 -11.32 -8.47 -5.14
C GLN A 83 -10.25 -9.11 -4.26
N VAL A 84 -10.36 -8.91 -2.96
CA VAL A 84 -9.52 -9.57 -1.97
C VAL A 84 -10.40 -10.43 -1.07
N SER A 85 -10.06 -11.71 -0.93
CA SER A 85 -10.72 -12.65 -0.02
C SER A 85 -9.71 -13.34 0.87
N SER A 86 -10.06 -13.56 2.13
CA SER A 86 -9.24 -14.31 3.07
C SER A 86 -10.11 -15.21 3.95
N ASP A 87 -9.57 -16.37 4.29
CA ASP A 87 -10.16 -17.31 5.26
C ASP A 87 -9.45 -17.26 6.63
N GLY A 88 -8.52 -16.32 6.82
CA GLY A 88 -7.69 -16.18 8.02
C GLY A 88 -6.38 -16.96 8.00
N ASN A 89 -6.16 -17.85 7.02
CA ASN A 89 -4.89 -18.57 6.82
C ASN A 89 -4.25 -18.25 5.47
N SER A 90 -5.07 -17.94 4.48
CA SER A 90 -4.67 -17.60 3.11
C SER A 90 -5.37 -16.33 2.64
N ILE A 91 -4.76 -15.67 1.67
CA ILE A 91 -5.33 -14.54 0.95
C ILE A 91 -5.38 -14.87 -0.54
N GLN A 92 -6.41 -14.41 -1.22
CA GLN A 92 -6.49 -14.42 -2.67
C GLN A 92 -6.81 -13.00 -3.14
N VAL A 93 -6.02 -12.53 -4.10
CA VAL A 93 -6.23 -11.24 -4.78
C VAL A 93 -6.53 -11.53 -6.24
N VAL A 94 -7.62 -10.97 -6.75
CA VAL A 94 -8.05 -11.07 -8.15
C VAL A 94 -8.22 -9.67 -8.69
N GLN A 95 -7.58 -9.39 -9.82
CA GLN A 95 -7.75 -8.19 -10.63
C GLN A 95 -7.92 -8.60 -12.09
#